data_AF-A0AAD1QZU9-F1
#
_entry.id   AF-A0AAD1QZU9-F1
#
_cell.length_a   1.000
_cell.length_b   1.000
_cell.length_c   1.000
_cell.angle_alpha   90.00
_cell.angle_beta   90.00
_cell.angle_gamma   90.00
#
_symmetry.space_group_name_H-M   'P 1'
#
loop_
_entity.id
_entity.type
_entity.pdbx_description
1 polymer ?
#
loop_
_entity_poly.entity_id
_entity_poly.type
_entity_poly.pdbx_seq_one_letter_code
_entity_poly.pdbx_strand_id
1 'polypeptide(L)'
;PPPPSPMDPPPPNNHTTEAQMGFSPALLTYWSNNTGGLNQPEKRSHLLRRLWAERVSVAFLQEMHFRGPDAPKLENKRFNLAYYANHPDAKRAGVAILFAHTVPFRHTATHMDPGGRSLFVK
;
A
#
# COMPACT_ATOMS: atom_id res chain seq x y z
N PRO A 1 40.65 -20.42 49.41
CA PRO A 1 39.66 -21.23 48.66
C PRO A 1 39.77 -20.88 47.17
N PRO A 2 39.71 -21.85 46.24
CA PRO A 2 39.71 -21.53 44.82
C PRO A 2 38.40 -20.81 44.45
N PRO A 3 38.41 -19.93 43.44
CA PRO A 3 37.20 -19.30 42.93
C PRO A 3 36.24 -20.36 42.36
N PRO A 4 34.92 -20.17 42.45
CA PRO A 4 33.96 -21.08 41.84
C PRO A 4 34.16 -21.09 40.32
N SER A 5 34.14 -22.29 39.72
CA SER A 5 34.18 -22.46 38.27
C SER A 5 33.06 -21.66 37.59
N PRO A 6 33.29 -21.08 36.40
CA PRO A 6 32.23 -20.41 35.65
C PRO A 6 31.12 -21.42 35.35
N MET A 7 29.88 -21.13 35.78
CA MET A 7 28.71 -21.89 35.37
C MET A 7 28.53 -21.75 33.86
N ASP A 8 28.32 -22.88 33.18
CA ASP A 8 27.89 -22.87 31.78
C ASP A 8 26.58 -22.08 31.65
N PRO A 9 26.44 -21.26 30.59
CA PRO A 9 25.19 -20.55 30.34
C PRO A 9 24.06 -21.57 30.14
N PRO A 10 22.84 -21.30 30.66
CA PRO A 10 21.71 -22.18 30.46
C PRO A 10 21.42 -22.35 28.96
N PRO A 11 20.95 -23.53 28.52
CA PRO A 11 20.65 -23.77 27.12
C PRO A 11 19.60 -22.77 26.62
N PRO A 12 19.70 -22.31 25.36
CA PRO A 12 18.73 -21.37 24.80
C PRO A 12 17.35 -22.00 24.84
N ASN A 13 16.44 -21.37 25.58
CA ASN A 13 15.06 -21.80 25.68
C ASN A 13 14.38 -21.43 24.36
N ASN A 14 14.04 -22.43 23.52
CA ASN A 14 13.43 -22.24 22.19
C ASN A 14 11.98 -21.68 22.22
N HIS A 15 11.60 -21.04 23.32
CA HIS A 15 10.31 -20.40 23.53
C HIS A 15 10.46 -18.91 23.84
N THR A 16 11.41 -18.23 23.18
CA THR A 16 11.46 -16.75 23.17
C THR A 16 10.39 -16.21 22.23
N THR A 17 9.21 -16.05 22.82
CA THR A 17 8.04 -15.24 22.48
C THR A 17 8.19 -14.20 21.36
N GLU A 18 7.49 -14.43 20.24
CA GLU A 18 7.12 -13.36 19.28
C GLU A 18 6.37 -12.21 19.99
N ALA A 19 5.66 -12.53 21.08
CA ALA A 19 4.92 -11.55 21.88
C ALA A 19 5.80 -10.60 22.72
N GLN A 20 7.10 -10.90 22.93
CA GLN A 20 8.01 -10.03 23.70
C GLN A 20 8.70 -8.95 22.85
N MET A 21 8.52 -8.97 21.53
CA MET A 21 9.01 -7.91 20.63
C MET A 21 7.96 -6.85 20.28
N GLY A 22 6.80 -6.79 20.92
CA GLY A 22 5.83 -5.69 20.74
C GLY A 22 5.30 -5.47 19.31
N PHE A 23 5.69 -6.33 18.36
CA PHE A 23 5.23 -6.32 16.99
C PHE A 23 4.16 -7.40 16.86
N SER A 24 2.89 -7.01 17.03
CA SER A 24 1.85 -7.73 16.30
C SER A 24 2.20 -7.62 14.82
N PRO A 25 2.27 -8.72 14.04
CA PRO A 25 2.46 -8.62 12.60
C PRO A 25 1.33 -7.75 12.06
N ALA A 26 1.69 -6.58 11.50
CA ALA A 26 0.71 -5.69 10.92
C ALA A 26 0.06 -6.43 9.74
N LEU A 27 -1.18 -6.90 9.93
CA LEU A 27 -1.93 -7.56 8.87
C LEU A 27 -2.14 -6.55 7.75
N LEU A 28 -1.47 -6.75 6.62
CA LEU A 28 -1.60 -5.89 5.45
C LEU A 28 -2.82 -6.35 4.65
N THR A 29 -3.85 -5.52 4.59
CA THR A 29 -5.03 -5.76 3.75
C THR A 29 -4.85 -5.07 2.41
N TYR A 30 -5.03 -5.80 1.31
CA TYR A 30 -5.02 -5.23 -0.02
C TYR A 30 -6.37 -5.37 -0.72
N TRP A 31 -6.67 -4.45 -1.62
CA TRP A 31 -7.85 -4.51 -2.48
C TRP A 31 -7.48 -4.23 -3.92
N SER A 32 -7.98 -5.03 -4.84
CA SER A 32 -7.81 -4.81 -6.28
C SER A 32 -9.18 -4.60 -6.90
N ASN A 33 -9.38 -3.46 -7.58
CA ASN A 33 -10.66 -3.13 -8.17
C ASN A 33 -10.51 -2.49 -9.56
N ASN A 34 -11.27 -3.00 -10.53
CA ASN A 34 -11.52 -2.32 -11.78
C ASN A 34 -12.66 -1.31 -11.55
N THR A 35 -12.34 -0.03 -11.69
CA THR A 35 -13.21 1.06 -11.25
C THR A 35 -14.27 1.47 -12.27
N GLY A 36 -14.16 1.01 -13.54
CA GLY A 36 -15.07 1.41 -14.62
C GLY A 36 -15.14 2.93 -14.81
N GLY A 37 -14.02 3.62 -14.60
CA GLY A 37 -13.87 5.07 -14.71
C GLY A 37 -14.19 5.84 -13.42
N LEU A 38 -13.26 6.72 -13.03
CA LEU A 38 -13.32 7.56 -11.82
C LEU A 38 -13.44 9.07 -12.11
N ASN A 39 -13.88 9.44 -13.32
CA ASN A 39 -13.99 10.84 -13.74
C ASN A 39 -14.96 11.67 -12.89
N GLN A 40 -16.01 11.05 -12.34
CA GLN A 40 -16.99 11.74 -11.50
C GLN A 40 -16.51 11.84 -10.04
N PRO A 41 -16.59 13.03 -9.41
CA PRO A 41 -16.23 13.21 -7.99
C PRO A 41 -16.93 12.23 -7.05
N GLU A 42 -18.22 11.97 -7.28
CA GLU A 42 -19.03 11.07 -6.45
C GLU A 42 -18.50 9.64 -6.45
N LYS A 43 -18.09 9.12 -7.62
CA LYS A 43 -17.47 7.78 -7.73
C LYS A 43 -16.17 7.69 -6.95
N ARG A 44 -15.33 8.74 -7.01
CA ARG A 44 -14.08 8.81 -6.23
C ARG A 44 -14.35 8.83 -4.73
N SER A 45 -15.28 9.67 -4.29
CA SER A 45 -15.67 9.75 -2.88
C SER A 45 -16.23 8.43 -2.36
N HIS A 46 -17.06 7.75 -3.15
CA HIS A 46 -17.60 6.43 -2.80
C HIS A 46 -16.49 5.38 -2.68
N LEU A 47 -15.58 5.31 -3.66
CA LEU A 47 -14.43 4.41 -3.65
C LEU A 47 -13.57 4.61 -2.40
N LEU A 48 -13.18 5.86 -2.11
CA LEU A 48 -12.32 6.19 -0.96
C LEU A 48 -13.01 5.90 0.37
N ARG A 49 -14.32 6.14 0.47
CA ARG A 49 -15.11 5.79 1.66
C ARG A 49 -15.15 4.27 1.88
N ARG A 50 -15.32 3.50 0.82
CA ARG A 50 -15.35 2.03 0.88
C ARG A 50 -13.99 1.47 1.29
N LEU A 51 -12.92 1.94 0.67
CA LEU A 51 -11.54 1.61 1.01
C LEU A 51 -11.22 1.83 2.50
N TRP A 52 -11.67 2.96 3.05
CA TRP A 52 -11.55 3.22 4.47
C TRP A 52 -12.37 2.20 5.28
N ALA A 53 -13.67 2.06 5.00
CA ALA A 53 -14.56 1.20 5.77
C ALA A 53 -14.06 -0.25 5.87
N GLU A 54 -13.45 -0.76 4.79
CA GLU A 54 -12.86 -2.10 4.72
C GLU A 54 -11.42 -2.18 5.30
N ARG A 55 -10.91 -1.08 5.86
CA ARG A 55 -9.55 -0.95 6.44
C ARG A 55 -8.44 -1.39 5.46
N VAL A 56 -8.60 -1.04 4.19
CA VAL A 56 -7.63 -1.37 3.14
C VAL A 56 -6.32 -0.63 3.39
N SER A 57 -5.21 -1.38 3.45
CA SER A 57 -3.86 -0.85 3.59
C SER A 57 -3.28 -0.43 2.24
N VAL A 58 -3.49 -1.24 1.20
CA VAL A 58 -3.01 -0.96 -0.17
C VAL A 58 -4.13 -1.21 -1.18
N ALA A 59 -4.41 -0.26 -2.06
CA ALA A 59 -5.42 -0.42 -3.09
C ALA A 59 -4.81 -0.35 -4.49
N PHE A 60 -5.16 -1.33 -5.34
CA PHE A 60 -4.81 -1.40 -6.75
C PHE A 60 -6.05 -1.06 -7.56
N LEU A 61 -6.00 0.04 -8.30
CA LEU A 61 -7.12 0.55 -9.08
C LEU A 61 -6.81 0.44 -10.56
N GLN A 62 -7.78 -0.03 -11.35
CA GLN A 62 -7.67 -0.20 -12.79
C GLN A 62 -8.82 0.50 -13.51
N GLU A 63 -8.63 0.75 -14.82
CA GLU A 63 -9.60 1.42 -15.69
C GLU A 63 -10.10 2.75 -15.11
N MET A 64 -9.20 3.56 -14.53
CA MET A 64 -9.59 4.83 -13.91
C MET A 64 -10.07 5.87 -14.93
N HIS A 65 -9.62 5.77 -16.18
CA HIS A 65 -10.02 6.61 -17.32
C HIS A 65 -9.86 8.12 -17.09
N PHE A 66 -8.87 8.54 -16.29
CA PHE A 66 -8.56 9.97 -16.10
C PHE A 66 -8.09 10.62 -17.41
N ARG A 67 -8.37 11.92 -17.59
CA ARG A 67 -7.86 12.71 -18.72
C ARG A 67 -6.52 13.33 -18.38
N GLY A 68 -5.47 12.95 -19.11
CA GLY A 68 -4.28 13.76 -19.34
C GLY A 68 -3.72 14.53 -18.13
N PRO A 69 -3.10 15.70 -18.33
CA PRO A 69 -2.35 16.41 -17.28
C PRO A 69 -3.21 16.90 -16.10
N ASP A 70 -4.54 16.99 -16.26
CA ASP A 70 -5.49 17.43 -15.23
C ASP A 70 -6.14 16.26 -14.47
N ALA A 71 -5.50 15.09 -14.46
CA ALA A 71 -6.01 13.91 -13.76
C ALA A 71 -6.24 14.22 -12.26
N PRO A 72 -7.44 13.95 -11.72
CA PRO A 72 -7.71 14.19 -10.32
C PRO A 72 -6.87 13.25 -9.46
N LYS A 73 -6.33 13.82 -8.39
CA LYS A 73 -5.62 13.10 -7.33
C LYS A 73 -6.59 12.38 -6.41
N LEU A 74 -6.23 11.17 -5.98
CA LEU A 74 -7.03 10.35 -5.05
C LEU A 74 -6.49 10.42 -3.62
N GLU A 75 -5.33 11.06 -3.43
CA GLU A 75 -4.68 11.25 -2.15
C GLU A 75 -5.58 12.03 -1.18
N ASN A 76 -5.60 11.58 0.07
CA ASN A 76 -6.30 12.25 1.16
C ASN A 76 -5.63 11.90 2.50
N LYS A 77 -6.24 12.32 3.63
CA LYS A 77 -5.71 12.05 4.98
C LYS A 77 -5.56 10.55 5.31
N ARG A 78 -6.26 9.66 4.60
CA ARG A 78 -6.22 8.21 4.82
C ARG A 78 -5.29 7.50 3.88
N PHE A 79 -5.29 7.89 2.61
CA PHE A 79 -4.40 7.41 1.55
C PHE A 79 -3.48 8.55 1.15
N ASN A 80 -2.35 8.67 1.81
CA ASN A 80 -1.44 9.82 1.67
C ASN A 80 -0.39 9.62 0.56
N LEU A 81 -0.19 8.38 0.11
CA LEU A 81 0.71 8.05 -0.99
C LEU A 81 -0.09 7.39 -2.10
N ALA A 82 0.10 7.90 -3.31
CA ALA A 82 -0.49 7.34 -4.51
C ALA A 82 0.50 7.40 -5.67
N TYR A 83 0.42 6.39 -6.51
CA TYR A 83 1.18 6.28 -7.74
C TYR A 83 0.22 6.01 -8.87
N TYR A 84 0.50 6.58 -10.04
CA TYR A 84 -0.41 6.57 -11.18
C TYR A 84 0.36 6.24 -12.45
N ALA A 85 -0.23 5.42 -13.31
CA ALA A 85 0.14 5.32 -14.71
C ALA A 85 -1.13 5.52 -15.54
N ASN A 86 -1.19 6.64 -16.26
CA ASN A 86 -2.32 7.00 -17.12
C ASN A 86 -1.88 6.99 -18.57
N HIS A 87 -2.82 6.75 -19.48
CA HIS A 87 -2.56 6.96 -20.89
C HIS A 87 -2.50 8.48 -21.17
N PRO A 88 -1.47 8.98 -21.89
CA PRO A 88 -1.26 10.42 -22.07
C PRO A 88 -2.45 11.11 -22.76
N ASP A 89 -2.94 10.52 -23.85
CA ASP A 89 -3.89 11.21 -24.74
C ASP A 89 -5.32 10.64 -24.74
N ALA A 90 -5.59 9.55 -24.02
CA ALA A 90 -6.85 8.80 -24.20
C ALA A 90 -7.45 8.28 -22.88
N LYS A 91 -8.78 8.39 -22.75
CA LYS A 91 -9.57 7.83 -21.65
C LYS A 91 -9.83 6.32 -21.79
N ARG A 92 -8.79 5.54 -22.03
CA ARG A 92 -8.92 4.10 -22.33
C ARG A 92 -8.13 3.19 -21.42
N ALA A 93 -7.35 3.76 -20.51
CA ALA A 93 -6.55 3.04 -19.53
C ALA A 93 -6.37 3.93 -18.29
N GLY A 94 -5.57 3.46 -17.34
CA GLY A 94 -5.27 4.15 -16.10
C GLY A 94 -5.24 3.18 -14.95
N VAL A 95 -4.08 3.05 -14.31
CA VAL A 95 -3.90 2.30 -13.08
C VAL A 95 -3.34 3.18 -11.97
N ALA A 96 -3.71 2.87 -10.72
CA ALA A 96 -3.12 3.49 -9.55
C ALA A 96 -2.85 2.49 -8.43
N ILE A 97 -1.85 2.81 -7.62
CA ILE A 97 -1.59 2.15 -6.34
C ILE A 97 -1.71 3.20 -5.25
N LEU A 98 -2.61 2.98 -4.30
CA LEU A 98 -2.81 3.83 -3.13
C LEU A 98 -2.29 3.11 -1.89
N PHE A 99 -1.54 3.81 -1.04
CA PHE A 99 -1.15 3.32 0.27
C PHE A 99 -1.84 4.13 1.35
N ALA A 100 -2.38 3.44 2.34
CA ALA A 100 -2.88 4.08 3.55
C ALA A 100 -1.73 4.68 4.35
N HIS A 101 -1.98 5.79 5.04
CA HIS A 101 -1.00 6.50 5.89
C HIS A 101 -0.40 5.65 7.02
N THR A 102 -1.06 4.55 7.39
CA THR A 102 -0.55 3.59 8.38
C THR A 102 0.46 2.61 7.79
N VAL A 103 0.61 2.54 6.47
CA VAL A 103 1.58 1.65 5.83
C VAL A 103 2.94 2.35 5.81
N PRO A 104 3.98 1.78 6.46
CA PRO A 104 5.32 2.35 6.46
C PRO A 104 6.04 2.03 5.14
N PHE A 105 5.45 2.43 4.01
CA PHE A 105 6.02 2.22 2.69
C PHE A 105 7.04 3.31 2.36
N ARG A 106 8.28 2.89 2.06
CA ARG A 106 9.33 3.79 1.59
C ARG A 106 9.62 3.51 0.12
N HIS A 107 9.27 4.47 -0.72
CA HIS A 107 9.51 4.40 -2.15
C HIS A 107 10.98 4.52 -2.52
N THR A 108 11.40 3.68 -3.46
CA THR A 108 12.76 3.58 -4.00
C THR A 108 12.76 3.59 -5.52
N ALA A 109 11.75 3.00 -6.18
CA ALA A 109 11.64 2.99 -7.63
C ALA A 109 10.20 2.90 -8.11
N THR A 110 9.94 3.44 -9.31
CA THR A 110 8.68 3.25 -10.04
C THR A 110 8.98 2.79 -11.45
N HIS A 111 8.26 1.77 -11.91
CA HIS A 111 8.23 1.38 -13.31
C HIS A 111 6.79 1.52 -13.83
N MET A 112 6.61 2.28 -14.91
CA MET A 112 5.30 2.58 -15.47
C MET A 112 5.27 2.18 -16.94
N ASP A 113 4.18 1.55 -17.35
CA ASP A 113 3.87 1.36 -18.75
C ASP A 113 3.42 2.71 -19.37
N PRO A 114 4.04 3.18 -20.47
CA PRO A 114 3.61 4.41 -21.16
C PRO A 114 2.15 4.39 -21.62
N GLY A 115 1.58 3.20 -21.84
CA GLY A 115 0.17 3.01 -22.18
C GLY A 115 -0.79 3.17 -21.00
N GLY A 116 -0.29 3.32 -19.76
CA GLY A 116 -1.10 3.46 -18.55
C GLY A 116 -1.78 2.16 -18.10
N ARG A 117 -1.25 0.99 -18.46
CA ARG A 117 -1.83 -0.33 -18.12
C ARG A 117 -1.17 -1.01 -16.94
N SER A 118 0.04 -0.62 -16.58
CA SER A 118 0.81 -1.27 -15.53
C SER A 118 1.68 -0.28 -14.77
N LEU A 119 1.82 -0.53 -13.48
CA LEU A 119 2.55 0.29 -12.54
C LEU A 119 3.14 -0.63 -11.48
N PHE A 120 4.45 -0.54 -11.30
CA PHE A 120 5.20 -1.22 -10.25
C PHE A 120 5.87 -0.18 -9.39
N VAL A 121 5.77 -0.36 -8.07
CA VAL A 121 6.40 0.50 -7.07
C VAL A 121 7.21 -0.38 -6.13
N LYS A 122 8.43 0.05 -5.84
CA LYS A 122 9.38 -0.65 -4.96
C LYS A 122 9.76 0.26 -3.80
#